data_AF-A0A645D703-F1
#
_entry.id   AF-A0A645D703-F1
#
_cell.length_a   1.000
_cell.length_b   1.000
_cell.length_c   1.000
_cell.angle_alpha   90.00
_cell.angle_beta   90.00
_cell.angle_gamma   90.00
#
_symmetry.space_group_name_H-M   'P 1'
#
loop_
_entity.id
_entity.type
_entity.pdbx_description
1 polymer ?
#
loop_
_entity_poly.entity_id
_entity_poly.type
_entity_poly.pdbx_seq_one_letter_code
_entity_poly.pdbx_strand_id
1 'polypeptide(L)'
;MIPWVIAIFMSGACIFFWIRAANCELHPMRQNLEGAAKQVELYRVLYNQALGDAEKRAYMHERYRECCRVYSRQAKEFNAKLQCLYYLPAAWYFRYTPISEGPDI
;
A
#
# COMPACT_ATOMS: atom_id res chain seq x y z
N MET A 1 -7.68 -24.09 -38.13
CA MET A 1 -6.55 -23.91 -37.17
C MET A 1 -6.26 -22.44 -36.84
N ILE A 2 -6.43 -21.50 -37.78
CA ILE A 2 -6.13 -20.06 -37.58
C ILE A 2 -6.98 -19.34 -36.49
N PRO A 3 -8.30 -19.61 -36.30
CA PRO A 3 -9.11 -18.86 -35.34
C PRO A 3 -8.68 -19.05 -33.88
N TRP A 4 -8.23 -20.26 -33.53
CA TRP A 4 -7.79 -20.60 -32.18
C TRP A 4 -6.50 -19.88 -31.79
N VAL A 5 -5.58 -19.68 -32.75
CA VAL A 5 -4.35 -18.94 -32.53
C VAL A 5 -4.66 -17.48 -32.23
N ILE A 6 -5.55 -16.85 -33.02
CA ILE A 6 -5.98 -15.46 -32.78
C ILE A 6 -6.67 -15.34 -31.42
N ALA A 7 -7.53 -16.28 -31.05
CA ALA A 7 -8.18 -16.29 -29.74
C ALA A 7 -7.16 -16.35 -28.59
N ILE A 8 -6.15 -17.24 -28.67
CA ILE A 8 -5.08 -17.34 -27.67
C ILE A 8 -4.30 -16.02 -27.56
N PHE A 9 -3.94 -15.40 -28.69
CA PHE A 9 -3.23 -14.12 -28.70
C PHE A 9 -4.07 -12.99 -28.09
N MET A 10 -5.36 -12.90 -28.43
CA MET A 10 -6.27 -11.88 -27.90
C MET A 10 -6.49 -12.06 -26.40
N SER A 11 -6.68 -13.30 -25.92
CA SER A 11 -6.77 -13.59 -24.50
C SER A 11 -5.49 -13.22 -23.76
N GLY A 12 -4.32 -13.55 -24.32
CA GLY A 12 -3.01 -13.17 -23.75
C GLY A 12 -2.83 -11.66 -23.68
N ALA A 13 -3.21 -10.94 -24.74
CA ALA A 13 -3.16 -9.47 -24.78
C ALA A 13 -4.10 -8.87 -23.73
N CYS A 14 -5.35 -9.35 -23.61
CA CYS A 14 -6.29 -8.89 -22.59
C CYS A 14 -5.74 -9.08 -21.17
N ILE A 15 -5.16 -10.25 -20.87
CA ILE A 15 -4.54 -10.52 -19.56
C ILE A 15 -3.36 -9.56 -19.31
N PHE A 16 -2.49 -9.37 -20.31
CA PHE A 16 -1.35 -8.47 -20.20
C PHE A 16 -1.77 -7.01 -19.97
N PHE A 17 -2.74 -6.50 -20.73
CA PHE A 17 -3.25 -5.14 -20.55
C PHE A 17 -3.89 -4.96 -19.18
N TRP A 18 -4.61 -5.96 -18.69
CA TRP A 18 -5.21 -5.92 -17.37
C TRP A 18 -4.18 -5.88 -16.25
N ILE A 19 -3.14 -6.73 -16.31
CA ILE A 19 -2.01 -6.70 -15.37
C ILE A 19 -1.30 -5.35 -15.42
N ARG A 20 -1.06 -4.81 -16.61
CA ARG A 20 -0.39 -3.52 -16.79
C ARG A 20 -1.21 -2.39 -16.15
N ALA A 21 -2.53 -2.36 -16.40
CA ALA A 21 -3.42 -1.36 -15.80
C ALA A 21 -3.46 -1.48 -14.27
N ALA A 22 -3.60 -2.71 -13.75
CA ALA A 22 -3.59 -2.97 -12.32
C ALA A 22 -2.28 -2.52 -11.66
N ASN A 23 -1.13 -2.77 -12.29
CA ASN A 23 0.18 -2.35 -11.77
C ASN A 23 0.36 -0.83 -11.83
N CYS A 24 -0.15 -0.15 -12.86
CA CYS A 24 -0.14 1.31 -12.93
C CYS A 24 -0.91 1.97 -11.78
N GLU A 25 -1.97 1.32 -11.28
CA GLU A 25 -2.74 1.82 -10.14
C GLU A 25 -2.13 1.42 -8.79
N LEU A 26 -1.65 0.18 -8.64
CA LEU A 26 -1.15 -0.32 -7.36
C LEU A 26 0.26 0.17 -7.02
N HIS A 27 1.12 0.38 -8.01
CA HIS A 27 2.48 0.86 -7.79
C HIS A 27 2.54 2.23 -7.09
N PRO A 28 1.81 3.28 -7.53
CA PRO A 28 1.82 4.56 -6.82
C PRO A 28 1.20 4.45 -5.42
N MET A 29 0.15 3.63 -5.23
CA MET A 29 -0.42 3.39 -3.90
C MET A 29 0.60 2.78 -2.95
N ARG A 30 1.38 1.81 -3.43
CA ARG A 30 2.48 1.21 -2.66
C ARG A 30 3.57 2.22 -2.30
N GLN A 31 3.97 3.08 -3.25
CA GLN A 31 4.95 4.13 -2.99
C GLN A 31 4.47 5.13 -1.94
N ASN A 32 3.20 5.54 -2.01
CA ASN A 32 2.59 6.44 -1.03
C ASN A 32 2.60 5.81 0.37
N LEU A 33 2.25 4.53 0.45
CA LEU A 33 2.23 3.78 1.70
C LEU A 33 3.64 3.61 2.30
N GLU A 34 4.65 3.32 1.47
CA GLU A 34 6.05 3.30 1.90
C GLU A 34 6.52 4.68 2.40
N GLY A 35 6.06 5.76 1.77
CA GLY A 35 6.29 7.14 2.23
C GLY A 35 5.64 7.41 3.59
N ALA A 36 4.37 7.04 3.76
CA ALA A 36 3.64 7.18 5.01
C ALA A 36 4.27 6.36 6.15
N ALA A 37 4.72 5.13 5.86
CA ALA A 37 5.44 4.29 6.82
C ALA A 37 6.73 4.95 7.31
N LYS A 38 7.51 5.55 6.41
CA LYS A 38 8.73 6.31 6.77
C LYS A 38 8.41 7.51 7.66
N GLN A 39 7.30 8.21 7.40
CA GLN A 39 6.86 9.33 8.23
C GLN A 39 6.47 8.87 9.63
N VAL A 40 5.69 7.78 9.73
CA VAL A 40 5.32 7.17 11.02
C VAL A 40 6.57 6.83 11.84
N GLU A 41 7.56 6.18 11.21
CA GLU A 41 8.80 5.81 11.89
C GLU A 41 9.60 7.05 12.34
N LEU A 42 9.68 8.08 11.50
CA LEU A 42 10.34 9.34 11.84
C LEU A 42 9.71 9.98 13.09
N TYR A 43 8.38 10.12 13.11
CA TYR A 43 7.68 10.71 14.24
C TYR A 43 7.75 9.83 15.49
N ARG A 44 7.82 8.51 15.34
CA ARG A 44 8.08 7.58 16.47
C ARG A 44 9.42 7.87 17.13
N VAL A 45 10.47 8.01 16.33
CA VAL A 45 11.82 8.32 16.82
C VAL A 45 11.84 9.70 17.48
N LEU A 46 11.26 10.73 16.86
CA LEU A 46 11.20 12.08 17.42
C LEU A 46 10.40 12.14 18.73
N TYR A 47 9.29 11.41 18.83
CA TYR A 47 8.51 11.28 20.05
C TYR A 47 9.33 10.67 21.20
N ASN A 48 10.09 9.61 20.92
CA ASN A 48 10.96 8.96 21.90
C ASN A 48 12.17 9.83 22.29
N GLN A 49 12.65 10.70 21.39
CA GLN A 49 13.75 11.63 21.68
C GLN A 49 13.30 12.87 22.44
N ALA A 50 12.01 13.21 22.47
CA ALA A 50 11.45 14.35 23.20
C ALA A 50 11.34 14.11 24.72
N LEU A 51 12.10 13.16 25.28
CA LEU A 51 12.17 12.88 26.72
C LEU A 51 12.85 14.07 27.45
N GLY A 52 12.04 15.01 27.94
CA GLY A 52 12.52 16.16 28.71
C GLY A 52 11.64 17.40 28.60
N ASP A 53 10.83 17.48 27.55
CA ASP A 53 9.90 18.59 27.30
C ASP A 53 8.49 18.02 27.06
N ALA A 54 7.60 18.25 28.03
CA ALA A 54 6.25 17.72 28.01
C ALA A 54 5.40 18.28 26.85
N GLU A 55 5.60 19.54 26.49
CA GLU A 55 4.86 20.21 25.42
C GLU A 55 5.32 19.68 24.05
N LYS A 56 6.64 19.59 23.86
CA LYS A 56 7.21 19.00 22.65
C LYS A 56 6.83 17.53 22.49
N ARG A 57 6.78 16.78 23.59
CA ARG A 57 6.34 15.37 23.57
C ARG A 57 4.88 15.23 23.21
N ALA A 58 3.99 16.07 23.74
CA ALA A 58 2.57 16.07 23.40
C ALA A 58 2.36 16.39 21.90
N TYR A 59 3.03 17.42 21.38
CA TYR A 59 2.98 17.77 19.97
C TYR A 59 3.47 16.63 19.06
N MET A 60 4.62 16.02 19.37
CA MET A 60 5.15 14.90 18.58
C MET A 60 4.24 13.66 18.64
N HIS A 61 3.57 13.44 19.78
CA HIS A 61 2.61 12.36 19.91
C HIS A 61 1.37 12.57 19.04
N GLU A 62 0.84 13.79 19.00
CA GLU A 62 -0.31 14.13 18.15
C GLU A 62 0.03 13.92 16.66
N ARG A 63 1.20 14.40 16.22
CA ARG A 63 1.69 14.18 14.85
C ARG A 63 1.93 12.72 14.53
N TYR A 64 2.49 11.96 15.47
CA TYR A 64 2.64 10.51 15.31
C TYR A 64 1.28 9.82 15.10
N ARG A 65 0.26 10.15 15.90
CA ARG A 65 -1.09 9.60 15.72
C ARG A 65 -1.69 9.97 14.36
N GLU A 66 -1.52 11.21 13.92
CA GLU A 66 -1.99 11.67 12.62
C GLU A 66 -1.35 10.87 11.48
N CYS A 67 -0.03 10.71 11.49
CA CYS A 67 0.67 9.89 10.51
C CYS A 67 0.21 8.44 10.51
N CYS A 68 -0.04 7.86 11.69
CA CYS A 68 -0.53 6.49 11.78
C CYS A 68 -1.94 6.33 11.22
N ARG A 69 -2.83 7.32 11.43
CA ARG A 69 -4.18 7.32 10.82
C ARG A 69 -4.12 7.43 9.30
N VAL A 70 -3.20 8.23 8.76
CA VAL A 70 -2.99 8.34 7.32
C VAL A 70 -2.46 7.01 6.77
N TYR A 71 -1.48 6.40 7.45
CA TYR A 71 -0.94 5.10 7.08
C TYR A 71 -2.01 4.00 7.08
N SER A 72 -2.79 3.87 8.16
CA SER A 72 -3.82 2.84 8.27
C SER A 72 -4.89 2.99 7.20
N ARG A 73 -5.32 4.23 6.92
CA ARG A 73 -6.24 4.51 5.82
C ARG A 73 -5.68 4.09 4.46
N GLN A 74 -4.42 4.46 4.16
CA GLN A 74 -3.77 4.08 2.90
C GLN A 74 -3.57 2.56 2.79
N ALA A 75 -3.22 1.89 3.89
CA ALA A 75 -3.09 0.43 3.94
C ALA A 75 -4.41 -0.27 3.65
N LYS A 76 -5.51 0.22 4.24
CA LYS A 76 -6.86 -0.30 3.98
C LYS A 76 -7.30 -0.08 2.54
N GLU A 77 -7.09 1.12 2.00
CA GLU A 77 -7.39 1.43 0.59
C GLU A 77 -6.56 0.56 -0.37
N PHE A 78 -5.27 0.36 -0.08
CA PHE A 78 -4.39 -0.53 -0.83
C PHE A 78 -4.87 -1.99 -0.79
N ASN A 79 -5.18 -2.52 0.40
CA ASN A 79 -5.65 -3.90 0.57
C ASN A 79 -7.00 -4.14 -0.12
N ALA A 80 -7.94 -3.19 -0.01
CA ALA A 80 -9.23 -3.28 -0.69
C ALA A 80 -9.06 -3.28 -2.22
N LYS A 81 -8.18 -2.41 -2.73
CA LYS A 81 -7.86 -2.35 -4.16
C LYS A 81 -7.15 -3.62 -4.62
N LEU A 82 -6.23 -4.15 -3.82
CA LEU A 82 -5.52 -5.39 -4.09
C LEU A 82 -6.48 -6.58 -4.20
N GLN A 83 -7.46 -6.70 -3.30
CA GLN A 83 -8.49 -7.75 -3.34
C GLN A 83 -9.41 -7.61 -4.56
N CYS A 84 -9.74 -6.38 -4.97
CA CYS A 84 -10.56 -6.12 -6.15
C CYS A 84 -9.82 -6.43 -7.46
N LEU A 85 -8.54 -6.06 -7.54
CA LEU A 85 -7.70 -6.22 -8.72
C LEU A 85 -7.01 -7.58 -8.80
N TYR A 86 -6.91 -8.34 -7.72
CA TYR A 86 -6.27 -9.65 -7.75
C TYR A 86 -6.95 -10.60 -6.77
N TYR A 87 -7.32 -11.79 -7.25
CA TYR A 87 -7.55 -12.92 -6.36
C TYR A 87 -6.22 -13.24 -5.65
N LEU A 88 -6.26 -13.55 -4.34
CA LEU A 88 -5.07 -13.74 -3.47
C LEU A 88 -3.85 -14.47 -4.12
N PRO A 89 -4.03 -15.58 -4.86
CA PRO A 89 -2.95 -16.27 -5.57
C PRO A 89 -2.29 -15.43 -6.67
N ALA A 90 -3.05 -14.62 -7.40
CA ALA A 90 -2.53 -13.73 -8.43
C ALA A 90 -1.75 -12.56 -7.81
N ALA A 91 -2.24 -11.99 -6.71
CA ALA A 91 -1.52 -10.96 -5.95
C ALA A 91 -0.15 -11.47 -5.48
N TRP A 92 -0.10 -12.72 -5.00
CA TRP A 92 1.14 -13.38 -4.58
C TRP A 92 2.13 -13.54 -5.74
N TYR A 93 1.67 -13.97 -6.92
CA TYR A 93 2.51 -14.08 -8.12
C TYR A 93 3.16 -12.74 -8.51
N PHE A 94 2.42 -11.63 -8.37
CA PHE A 94 2.92 -10.29 -8.63
C PHE A 94 3.65 -9.63 -7.44
N ARG A 95 3.93 -10.40 -6.37
CA ARG A 95 4.61 -9.93 -5.15
C ARG A 95 3.90 -8.77 -4.44
N TYR A 96 2.58 -8.70 -4.60
CA TYR A 96 1.74 -7.83 -3.79
C TYR A 96 1.21 -8.63 -2.61
N THR A 97 1.75 -8.37 -1.43
CA THR A 97 1.27 -8.93 -0.17
C THR A 97 0.33 -7.95 0.51
N PRO A 98 -0.75 -8.43 1.15
CA PRO A 98 -1.56 -7.56 2.01
C PRO A 98 -0.67 -6.95 3.10
N ILE A 99 -0.93 -5.69 3.41
CA ILE A 99 -0.13 -4.89 4.33
C ILE A 99 -0.91 -4.77 5.63
N SER A 100 -0.24 -4.93 6.77
CA SER A 100 -0.85 -4.65 8.08
C SER A 100 -1.26 -3.18 8.15
N GLU A 101 -2.44 -2.90 8.70
CA GLU A 101 -2.97 -1.52 8.85
C GLU A 101 -2.16 -0.70 9.88
N GLY A 102 -1.16 -1.30 10.53
CA GLY A 102 -0.32 -0.66 11.54
C GLY A 102 -0.81 -0.99 12.96
N PRO A 103 -0.21 -0.37 13.99
CA PRO A 103 -0.71 -0.52 15.35
C PRO A 103 -2.12 0.07 15.45
N ASP A 104 -3.04 -0.64 16.11
CA ASP A 104 -4.32 -0.09 16.55
C ASP A 104 -4.03 0.99 17.61
N ILE A 105 -4.21 2.26 17.26
CA ILE A 105 -3.96 3.43 18.13
C ILE A 105 -5.28 4.05 18.58
#